data_AF-A0AAJ4R971-F1
#
_entry.id   AF-A0AAJ4R971-F1
#
_cell.length_a   1.000
_cell.length_b   1.000
_cell.length_c   1.000
_cell.angle_alpha   90.00
_cell.angle_beta   90.00
_cell.angle_gamma   90.00
#
_symmetry.space_group_name_H-M   'P 1'
#
loop_
_entity.id
_entity.type
_entity.pdbx_description
1 polymer ?
#
loop_
_entity_poly.entity_id
_entity_poly.type
_entity_poly.pdbx_seq_one_letter_code
_entity_poly.pdbx_strand_id
1 'polypeptide(L)'
;MADDKSGREKQARDADNRQRRRDIEAELERGDEPEPPIETDVLAALESELEPLSFPVTGAKLVAAVGDTDVPAPTETYTVAELVPDAEVETFDSPRAVRLQIQRPTVAMAMKRVVEASTGLPHRDRFGSQREAYLKTFHALQRLDGDDDDALVSAVAEWIVEQIHEKKEVPGSRAVRRQAAKLCRANGYQIRNDDWLGV
;
A
#
# COMPACT_ATOMS: atom_id res chain seq x y z
N MET A 1 31.01 -48.01 18.51
CA MET A 1 31.38 -46.65 18.08
C MET A 1 31.00 -45.72 19.22
N ALA A 2 31.97 -45.05 19.83
CA ALA A 2 31.74 -44.17 20.97
C ALA A 2 31.53 -42.75 20.46
N ASP A 3 30.38 -42.16 20.79
CA ASP A 3 30.07 -40.75 20.55
C ASP A 3 30.96 -39.90 21.46
N ASP A 4 31.91 -39.17 20.85
CA ASP A 4 32.89 -38.38 21.57
C ASP A 4 32.23 -37.12 22.17
N LYS A 5 32.82 -36.61 23.25
CA LYS A 5 32.32 -35.41 23.94
C LYS A 5 32.20 -34.21 22.98
N SER A 6 33.08 -34.17 21.97
CA SER A 6 33.13 -33.14 20.93
C SER A 6 31.89 -33.17 20.01
N GLY A 7 31.42 -34.36 19.62
CA GLY A 7 30.23 -34.57 18.80
C GLY A 7 28.96 -34.08 19.49
N ARG A 8 28.80 -34.38 20.80
CA ARG A 8 27.67 -33.88 21.61
C ARG A 8 27.66 -32.37 21.73
N GLU A 9 28.82 -31.73 21.95
CA GLU A 9 28.92 -30.27 22.02
C GLU A 9 28.60 -29.59 20.68
N LYS A 10 29.01 -30.19 19.56
CA LYS A 10 28.66 -29.70 18.23
C LYS A 10 27.16 -29.79 17.95
N GLN A 11 26.53 -30.93 18.28
CA GLN A 11 25.09 -31.10 18.11
C GLN A 11 24.28 -30.11 18.96
N ALA A 12 24.72 -29.83 20.18
CA ALA A 12 24.09 -28.84 21.05
C ALA A 12 24.19 -27.42 20.47
N ARG A 13 25.37 -27.02 19.96
CA ARG A 13 25.57 -25.72 19.29
C ARG A 13 24.73 -25.59 18.02
N ASP A 14 24.62 -26.65 17.22
CA ASP A 14 23.81 -26.64 16.00
C ASP A 14 22.30 -26.56 16.32
N ALA A 15 21.85 -27.18 17.42
CA ALA A 15 20.46 -27.06 17.88
C ALA A 15 20.14 -25.66 18.41
N ASP A 16 21.03 -25.08 19.20
CA ASP A 16 20.93 -23.71 19.72
C ASP A 16 20.94 -22.68 18.58
N ASN A 17 21.82 -22.84 17.58
CA ASN A 17 21.81 -22.00 16.39
C ASN A 17 20.51 -22.10 15.57
N ARG A 18 19.91 -23.29 15.49
CA ARG A 18 18.60 -23.47 14.82
C ARG A 18 17.47 -22.81 15.60
N GLN A 19 17.49 -22.91 16.92
CA GLN A 19 16.47 -22.29 17.76
C GLN A 19 16.56 -20.76 17.70
N ARG A 20 17.76 -20.18 17.85
CA ARG A 20 17.98 -18.74 17.70
C ARG A 20 17.57 -18.20 16.33
N ARG A 21 17.82 -18.95 15.25
CA ARG A 21 17.36 -18.57 13.91
C ARG A 21 15.84 -18.55 13.81
N ARG A 22 15.14 -19.52 14.42
CA ARG A 22 13.67 -19.53 14.47
C ARG A 22 13.11 -18.41 15.33
N ASP A 23 13.76 -18.12 16.45
CA ASP A 23 13.33 -17.06 17.35
C ASP A 23 13.52 -15.69 16.68
N ILE A 24 14.62 -15.49 15.94
CA ILE A 24 14.84 -14.28 15.11
C ILE A 24 13.84 -14.22 13.95
N GLU A 25 13.58 -15.32 13.25
CA GLU A 25 12.60 -15.38 12.15
C GLU A 25 11.18 -15.08 12.64
N ALA A 26 10.77 -15.63 13.78
CA ALA A 26 9.46 -15.36 14.40
C ALA A 26 9.36 -13.96 15.04
N GLU A 27 10.48 -13.36 15.47
CA GLU A 27 10.52 -11.97 15.92
C GLU A 27 10.45 -10.99 14.74
N LEU A 28 11.10 -11.32 13.61
CA LEU A 28 10.97 -10.58 12.34
C LEU A 28 9.54 -10.69 11.78
N GLU A 29 8.95 -11.88 11.78
CA GLU A 29 7.59 -12.12 11.28
C GLU A 29 6.51 -11.37 12.09
N ARG A 30 6.81 -10.96 13.33
CA ARG A 30 5.94 -10.11 14.16
C ARG A 30 6.15 -8.60 13.94
N GLY A 31 7.34 -8.18 13.50
CA GLY A 31 7.64 -6.78 13.14
C GLY A 31 7.27 -6.39 11.71
N ASP A 32 6.94 -7.37 10.87
CA ASP A 32 6.51 -7.20 9.47
C ASP A 32 4.97 -7.09 9.31
N GLU A 33 4.21 -6.91 10.40
CA GLU A 33 2.74 -6.78 10.29
C GLU A 33 2.39 -5.42 9.65
N PRO A 34 1.64 -5.40 8.52
CA PRO A 34 1.28 -4.14 7.85
C PRO A 34 0.33 -3.31 8.70
N GLU A 35 0.32 -1.98 8.48
CA GLU A 35 -0.65 -1.03 9.07
C GLU A 35 -2.04 -1.68 9.22
N PRO A 36 -2.68 -1.68 10.41
CA PRO A 36 -3.96 -2.34 10.57
C PRO A 36 -5.03 -1.66 9.70
N PRO A 37 -5.89 -2.44 9.00
CA PRO A 37 -6.98 -1.84 8.23
C PRO A 37 -7.94 -1.08 9.15
N ILE A 38 -8.63 -0.06 8.61
CA ILE A 38 -9.74 0.57 9.34
C ILE A 38 -10.78 -0.49 9.71
N GLU A 39 -11.27 -0.39 10.95
CA GLU A 39 -12.27 -1.28 11.50
C GLU A 39 -13.55 -1.32 10.67
N THR A 40 -14.14 -2.52 10.58
CA THR A 40 -15.22 -2.77 9.62
C THR A 40 -16.54 -2.09 9.98
N ASP A 41 -16.75 -1.78 11.26
CA ASP A 41 -17.92 -1.08 11.79
C ASP A 41 -17.87 0.43 11.46
N VAL A 42 -16.70 1.05 11.60
CA VAL A 42 -16.44 2.43 11.15
C VAL A 42 -16.74 2.56 9.66
N LEU A 43 -16.22 1.63 8.85
CA LEU A 43 -16.45 1.62 7.41
C LEU A 43 -17.92 1.37 7.04
N ALA A 44 -18.66 0.60 7.83
CA ALA A 44 -20.08 0.34 7.60
C ALA A 44 -20.94 1.58 7.89
N ALA A 45 -20.59 2.36 8.91
CA ALA A 45 -21.26 3.64 9.20
C ALA A 45 -21.09 4.62 8.03
N LEU A 46 -19.88 4.76 7.51
CA LEU A 46 -19.63 5.58 6.32
C LEU A 46 -20.37 5.05 5.09
N GLU A 47 -20.44 3.73 4.90
CA GLU A 47 -21.17 3.12 3.78
C GLU A 47 -22.65 3.56 3.77
N SER A 48 -23.28 3.63 4.94
CA SER A 48 -24.65 4.15 5.09
C SER A 48 -24.79 5.65 4.76
N GLU A 49 -23.77 6.46 5.06
CA GLU A 49 -23.75 7.89 4.65
C GLU A 49 -23.62 8.06 3.13
N LEU A 50 -23.03 7.08 2.45
CA LEU A 50 -22.85 7.07 1.00
C LEU A 50 -24.08 6.53 0.24
N GLU A 51 -24.95 5.72 0.87
CA GLU A 51 -26.16 5.15 0.25
C GLU A 51 -27.08 6.16 -0.47
N PRO A 52 -27.28 7.40 0.03
CA PRO A 52 -28.10 8.40 -0.65
C PRO A 52 -27.50 8.92 -1.96
N LEU A 53 -26.20 8.71 -2.22
CA LEU A 53 -25.55 9.15 -3.44
C LEU A 53 -25.96 8.25 -4.63
N SER A 54 -26.19 8.87 -5.78
CA SER A 54 -26.46 8.13 -7.01
C SER A 54 -25.15 7.65 -7.62
N PHE A 55 -24.89 6.35 -7.55
CA PHE A 55 -23.75 5.71 -8.23
C PHE A 55 -24.07 5.40 -9.70
N PRO A 56 -23.09 5.45 -10.62
CA PRO A 56 -21.68 5.78 -10.38
C PRO A 56 -21.45 7.27 -10.07
N VAL A 57 -20.52 7.55 -9.15
CA VAL A 57 -20.16 8.90 -8.70
C VAL A 57 -18.69 9.17 -8.94
N THR A 58 -18.32 10.39 -9.31
CA THR A 58 -16.92 10.78 -9.47
C THR A 58 -16.28 11.09 -8.11
N GLY A 59 -14.96 10.95 -8.01
CA GLY A 59 -14.21 11.30 -6.80
C GLY A 59 -14.47 12.74 -6.38
N ALA A 60 -14.48 13.68 -7.33
CA ALA A 60 -14.81 15.08 -7.07
C ALA A 60 -16.21 15.29 -6.47
N LYS A 61 -17.24 14.60 -7.00
CA LYS A 61 -18.59 14.68 -6.44
C LYS A 61 -18.69 14.02 -5.06
N LEU A 62 -17.95 12.95 -4.83
CA LEU A 62 -17.91 12.26 -3.54
C LEU A 62 -17.27 13.17 -2.48
N VAL A 63 -16.11 13.76 -2.77
CA VAL A 63 -15.42 14.72 -1.90
C VAL A 63 -16.30 15.95 -1.65
N ALA A 64 -17.01 16.46 -2.65
CA ALA A 64 -17.94 17.58 -2.46
C ALA A 64 -19.13 17.24 -1.54
N ALA A 65 -19.55 15.98 -1.49
CA ALA A 65 -20.72 15.56 -0.71
C ALA A 65 -20.38 15.16 0.73
N VAL A 66 -19.28 14.43 0.92
CA VAL A 66 -18.90 13.79 2.20
C VAL A 66 -17.42 13.99 2.55
N GLY A 67 -16.75 14.96 1.91
CA GLY A 67 -15.31 15.16 2.06
C GLY A 67 -14.86 15.43 3.50
N ASP A 68 -15.66 16.14 4.28
CA ASP A 68 -15.38 16.47 5.68
C ASP A 68 -15.73 15.33 6.67
N THR A 69 -16.26 14.19 6.19
CA THR A 69 -16.59 13.07 7.07
C THR A 69 -15.31 12.44 7.62
N ASP A 70 -15.26 12.31 8.94
CA ASP A 70 -14.16 11.69 9.66
C ASP A 70 -14.11 10.18 9.39
N VAL A 71 -12.89 9.68 9.21
CA VAL A 71 -12.52 8.28 9.01
C VAL A 71 -11.47 7.93 10.06
N PRO A 72 -11.90 7.48 11.25
CA PRO A 72 -10.99 7.03 12.29
C PRO A 72 -10.16 5.83 11.82
N ALA A 73 -8.83 5.96 11.84
CA ALA A 73 -7.87 4.88 11.64
C ALA A 73 -7.15 4.57 12.98
N PRO A 74 -6.37 3.46 13.05
CA PRO A 74 -5.69 3.07 14.29
C PRO A 74 -4.69 4.10 14.83
N THR A 75 -4.03 4.84 13.93
CA THR A 75 -2.94 5.78 14.23
C THR A 75 -3.42 7.22 14.30
N GLU A 76 -4.29 7.64 13.37
CA GLU A 76 -4.84 8.98 13.29
C GLU A 76 -6.25 8.98 12.68
N THR A 77 -6.87 10.16 12.61
CA THR A 77 -8.18 10.34 11.96
C THR A 77 -7.96 11.08 10.67
N TYR A 78 -8.48 10.53 9.58
CA TYR A 78 -8.47 11.15 8.26
C TYR A 78 -9.85 11.67 7.92
N THR A 79 -9.94 12.49 6.90
CA THR A 79 -11.19 12.86 6.24
C THR A 79 -11.35 12.09 4.94
N VAL A 80 -12.58 11.91 4.45
CA VAL A 80 -12.80 11.32 3.12
C VAL A 80 -12.07 12.12 2.04
N ALA A 81 -12.01 13.44 2.16
CA ALA A 81 -11.26 14.32 1.27
C ALA A 81 -9.75 14.03 1.23
N GLU A 82 -9.15 13.54 2.31
CA GLU A 82 -7.73 13.17 2.36
C GLU A 82 -7.44 11.81 1.71
N LEU A 83 -8.44 10.92 1.65
CA LEU A 83 -8.26 9.54 1.16
C LEU A 83 -8.78 9.33 -0.27
N VAL A 84 -9.73 10.16 -0.71
CA VAL A 84 -10.36 10.07 -2.03
C VAL A 84 -9.79 11.14 -2.97
N PRO A 85 -9.43 10.79 -4.22
CA PRO A 85 -9.04 11.79 -5.21
C PRO A 85 -10.16 12.79 -5.50
N ASP A 86 -9.87 14.08 -5.36
CA ASP A 86 -10.75 15.15 -5.83
C ASP A 86 -10.57 15.32 -7.34
N ALA A 87 -11.08 14.33 -8.08
CA ALA A 87 -10.90 14.24 -9.52
C ALA A 87 -12.14 13.66 -10.21
N GLU A 88 -12.48 14.25 -11.36
CA GLU A 88 -13.60 13.78 -12.20
C GLU A 88 -13.27 12.51 -12.97
N VAL A 89 -11.98 12.18 -13.10
CA VAL A 89 -11.51 10.99 -13.82
C VAL A 89 -11.61 9.72 -12.99
N GLU A 90 -11.67 9.86 -11.66
CA GLU A 90 -11.86 8.74 -10.75
C GLU A 90 -13.36 8.52 -10.56
N THR A 91 -13.84 7.30 -10.79
CA THR A 91 -15.25 6.94 -10.64
C THR A 91 -15.40 5.75 -9.71
N PHE A 92 -16.39 5.81 -8.83
CA PHE A 92 -16.78 4.73 -7.95
C PHE A 92 -18.16 4.22 -8.38
N ASP A 93 -18.29 2.90 -8.50
CA ASP A 93 -19.54 2.26 -8.95
C ASP A 93 -20.47 1.87 -7.78
N SER A 94 -19.98 1.93 -6.55
CA SER A 94 -20.76 1.60 -5.35
C SER A 94 -20.15 2.19 -4.07
N PRO A 95 -20.91 2.32 -2.97
CA PRO A 95 -20.39 2.63 -1.65
C PRO A 95 -19.25 1.69 -1.21
N ARG A 96 -19.40 0.39 -1.49
CA ARG A 96 -18.37 -0.62 -1.24
C ARG A 96 -17.04 -0.33 -1.96
N ALA A 97 -17.08 0.24 -3.16
CA ALA A 97 -15.85 0.61 -3.88
C ALA A 97 -15.11 1.76 -3.16
N VAL A 98 -15.84 2.72 -2.60
CA VAL A 98 -15.29 3.80 -1.77
C VAL A 98 -14.70 3.24 -0.49
N ARG A 99 -15.41 2.32 0.18
CA ARG A 99 -14.91 1.60 1.36
C ARG A 99 -13.58 0.89 1.08
N LEU A 100 -13.48 0.16 -0.04
CA LEU A 100 -12.25 -0.55 -0.41
C LEU A 100 -11.09 0.41 -0.68
N GLN A 101 -11.38 1.62 -1.21
CA GLN A 101 -10.37 2.65 -1.42
C GLN A 101 -9.81 3.17 -0.10
N ILE A 102 -10.68 3.53 0.86
CA ILE A 102 -10.25 4.20 2.10
C ILE A 102 -9.73 3.24 3.17
N GLN A 103 -10.08 1.95 3.10
CA GLN A 103 -9.74 0.93 4.12
C GLN A 103 -8.24 0.90 4.48
N ARG A 104 -7.38 1.31 3.55
CA ARG A 104 -5.92 1.41 3.71
C ARG A 104 -5.49 2.86 3.48
N PRO A 105 -5.48 3.71 4.53
CA PRO A 105 -5.25 5.14 4.40
C PRO A 105 -3.98 5.52 3.64
N THR A 106 -2.84 4.89 3.96
CA THR A 106 -1.58 5.19 3.28
C THR A 106 -1.65 4.91 1.78
N VAL A 107 -2.20 3.75 1.40
CA VAL A 107 -2.39 3.40 -0.01
C VAL A 107 -3.39 4.33 -0.69
N ALA A 108 -4.47 4.71 0.01
CA ALA A 108 -5.48 5.63 -0.48
C ALA A 108 -4.89 7.01 -0.79
N MET A 109 -4.11 7.56 0.14
CA MET A 109 -3.40 8.83 0.00
C MET A 109 -2.38 8.80 -1.15
N ALA A 110 -1.59 7.72 -1.25
CA ALA A 110 -0.66 7.54 -2.36
C ALA A 110 -1.38 7.55 -3.71
N MET A 111 -2.49 6.83 -3.83
CA MET A 111 -3.31 6.82 -5.03
C MET A 111 -3.94 8.18 -5.33
N LYS A 112 -4.47 8.87 -4.32
CA LYS A 112 -4.99 10.24 -4.43
C LYS A 112 -3.97 11.18 -5.08
N ARG A 113 -2.76 11.25 -4.53
CA ARG A 113 -1.70 12.13 -5.03
C ARG A 113 -1.36 11.83 -6.50
N VAL A 114 -1.30 10.56 -6.87
CA VAL A 114 -1.03 10.15 -8.26
C VAL A 114 -2.17 10.51 -9.21
N VAL A 115 -3.42 10.24 -8.81
CA VAL A 115 -4.62 10.56 -9.62
C VAL A 115 -4.71 12.06 -9.85
N GLU A 116 -4.58 12.86 -8.81
CA GLU A 116 -4.68 14.32 -8.88
C GLU A 116 -3.57 14.91 -9.75
N ALA A 117 -2.32 14.46 -9.58
CA ALA A 117 -1.20 14.85 -10.44
C ALA A 117 -1.45 14.51 -11.92
N SER A 118 -2.22 13.45 -12.20
CA SER A 118 -2.54 13.02 -13.58
C SER A 118 -3.71 13.77 -14.24
N THR A 119 -4.52 14.51 -13.47
CA THR A 119 -5.83 15.06 -13.91
C THR A 119 -5.73 16.02 -15.10
N GLY A 120 -4.56 16.63 -15.33
CA GLY A 120 -4.29 17.53 -16.46
C GLY A 120 -3.63 16.91 -17.70
N LEU A 121 -3.36 15.60 -17.71
CA LEU A 121 -2.57 14.98 -18.77
C LEU A 121 -3.40 14.57 -20.02
N PRO A 122 -2.85 14.73 -21.24
CA PRO A 122 -3.53 14.38 -22.49
C PRO A 122 -3.71 12.87 -22.70
N HIS A 123 -2.95 12.03 -21.99
CA HIS A 123 -3.01 10.56 -22.07
C HIS A 123 -3.51 9.90 -20.77
N ARG A 124 -4.38 10.61 -20.05
CA ARG A 124 -4.95 10.18 -18.76
C ARG A 124 -5.64 8.81 -18.77
N ASP A 125 -6.17 8.35 -19.91
CA ASP A 125 -6.80 7.03 -20.02
C ASP A 125 -5.82 5.87 -19.74
N ARG A 126 -4.50 6.12 -19.91
CA ARG A 126 -3.47 5.15 -19.52
C ARG A 126 -3.41 4.95 -18.01
N PHE A 127 -3.83 5.93 -17.21
CA PHE A 127 -3.90 5.75 -15.76
C PHE A 127 -4.99 4.76 -15.38
N GLY A 128 -6.19 4.87 -15.95
CA GLY A 128 -7.30 3.96 -15.65
C GLY A 128 -6.94 2.48 -15.83
N SER A 129 -6.26 2.13 -16.93
CA SER A 129 -5.80 0.75 -17.17
C SER A 129 -4.62 0.30 -16.30
N GLN A 130 -3.88 1.24 -15.70
CA GLN A 130 -2.72 0.96 -14.84
C GLN A 130 -3.02 1.08 -13.34
N ARG A 131 -4.17 1.65 -12.99
CA ARG A 131 -4.62 1.93 -11.61
C ARG A 131 -4.51 0.68 -10.72
N GLU A 132 -5.03 -0.45 -11.19
CA GLU A 132 -4.98 -1.71 -10.43
C GLU A 132 -3.54 -2.21 -10.22
N ALA A 133 -2.66 -2.02 -11.21
CA ALA A 133 -1.26 -2.40 -11.08
C ALA A 133 -0.50 -1.50 -10.09
N TYR A 134 -0.87 -0.23 -10.00
CA TYR A 134 -0.32 0.71 -9.01
C TYR A 134 -0.79 0.33 -7.61
N LEU A 135 -2.10 0.12 -7.42
CA LEU A 135 -2.66 -0.38 -6.16
C LEU A 135 -1.98 -1.67 -5.70
N LYS A 136 -1.81 -2.64 -6.61
CA LYS A 136 -1.11 -3.89 -6.29
C LYS A 136 0.34 -3.67 -5.89
N THR A 137 1.00 -2.65 -6.46
CA THR A 137 2.36 -2.27 -6.09
C THR A 137 2.39 -1.64 -4.70
N PHE A 138 1.51 -0.68 -4.41
CA PHE A 138 1.44 -0.06 -3.08
C PHE A 138 1.07 -1.07 -1.98
N HIS A 139 0.13 -1.98 -2.22
CA HIS A 139 -0.15 -3.06 -1.27
C HIS A 139 1.02 -4.03 -1.10
N ALA A 140 1.82 -4.27 -2.14
CA ALA A 140 3.03 -5.08 -1.99
C ALA A 140 4.10 -4.37 -1.17
N LEU A 141 4.19 -3.04 -1.27
CA LEU A 141 5.10 -2.22 -0.46
C LEU A 141 4.66 -2.18 1.00
N GLN A 142 3.38 -1.87 1.26
CA GLN A 142 2.83 -1.84 2.63
C GLN A 142 3.01 -3.18 3.37
N ARG A 143 2.95 -4.31 2.66
CA ARG A 143 3.24 -5.63 3.26
C ARG A 143 4.70 -5.88 3.58
N LEU A 144 5.62 -5.14 2.96
CA LEU A 144 7.06 -5.26 3.21
C LEU A 144 7.51 -4.26 4.26
N ASP A 145 6.88 -3.09 4.33
CA ASP A 145 7.33 -1.98 5.17
C ASP A 145 6.87 -2.09 6.63
N GLY A 146 5.89 -2.96 6.93
CA GLY A 146 5.45 -3.24 8.30
C GLY A 146 5.12 -1.95 9.07
N ASP A 147 5.82 -1.74 10.19
CA ASP A 147 5.71 -0.60 11.11
C ASP A 147 6.55 0.64 10.70
N ASP A 148 7.28 0.62 9.58
CA ASP A 148 8.21 1.72 9.17
C ASP A 148 7.46 2.90 8.50
N ASP A 149 6.33 3.31 9.10
CA ASP A 149 5.44 4.41 8.70
C ASP A 149 5.03 4.39 7.21
N ASP A 150 5.00 3.22 6.58
CA ASP A 150 4.73 3.04 5.14
C ASP A 150 5.60 3.96 4.24
N ALA A 151 6.83 4.26 4.67
CA ALA A 151 7.76 5.16 3.99
C ALA A 151 8.01 4.78 2.52
N LEU A 152 8.03 3.48 2.19
CA LEU A 152 8.19 2.98 0.83
C LEU A 152 7.00 3.33 -0.07
N VAL A 153 5.76 3.26 0.46
CA VAL A 153 4.56 3.64 -0.29
C VAL A 153 4.63 5.11 -0.65
N SER A 154 4.95 5.95 0.35
CA SER A 154 5.11 7.39 0.18
C SER A 154 6.22 7.74 -0.82
N ALA A 155 7.39 7.11 -0.72
CA ALA A 155 8.52 7.36 -1.61
C ALA A 155 8.23 6.96 -3.08
N VAL A 156 7.52 5.85 -3.29
CA VAL A 156 7.12 5.45 -4.65
C VAL A 156 6.04 6.39 -5.20
N ALA A 157 5.08 6.81 -4.38
CA ALA A 157 4.06 7.77 -4.79
C ALA A 157 4.67 9.11 -5.18
N GLU A 158 5.60 9.64 -4.37
CA GLU A 158 6.34 10.87 -4.66
C GLU A 158 7.11 10.77 -5.97
N TRP A 159 7.84 9.66 -6.18
CA TRP A 159 8.54 9.42 -7.44
C TRP A 159 7.59 9.39 -8.65
N ILE A 160 6.41 8.77 -8.54
CA ILE A 160 5.42 8.77 -9.62
C ILE A 160 4.95 10.19 -9.94
N VAL A 161 4.63 10.98 -8.91
CA VAL A 161 4.20 12.39 -9.07
C VAL A 161 5.30 13.22 -9.72
N GLU A 162 6.54 13.05 -9.30
CA GLU A 162 7.71 13.69 -9.92
C GLU A 162 7.81 13.31 -11.40
N GLN A 163 7.70 12.02 -11.74
CA GLN A 163 7.71 11.56 -13.13
C GLN A 163 6.59 12.17 -13.96
N ILE A 164 5.38 12.29 -13.40
CA ILE A 164 4.24 12.95 -14.04
C ILE A 164 4.56 14.44 -14.30
N HIS A 165 5.12 15.14 -13.32
CA HIS A 165 5.44 16.55 -13.46
C HIS A 165 6.56 16.82 -14.47
N GLU A 166 7.61 16.01 -14.45
CA GLU A 166 8.78 16.14 -15.34
C GLU A 166 8.49 15.73 -16.77
N LYS A 167 7.87 14.56 -16.96
CA LYS A 167 7.69 13.94 -18.28
C LYS A 167 6.34 14.24 -18.91
N LYS A 168 5.41 14.84 -18.14
CA LYS A 168 4.02 15.04 -18.54
C LYS A 168 3.35 13.75 -18.99
N GLU A 169 3.73 12.63 -18.38
CA GLU A 169 3.22 11.30 -18.68
C GLU A 169 3.19 10.44 -17.42
N VAL A 170 2.16 9.61 -17.30
CA VAL A 170 2.06 8.60 -16.24
C VAL A 170 3.05 7.46 -16.53
N PRO A 171 3.93 7.10 -15.57
CA PRO A 171 4.91 6.05 -15.81
C PRO A 171 4.24 4.69 -16.06
N GLY A 172 4.91 3.82 -16.83
CA GLY A 172 4.42 2.45 -17.05
C GLY A 172 4.40 1.64 -15.75
N SER A 173 3.41 0.75 -15.55
CA SER A 173 3.32 -0.14 -14.38
C SER A 173 4.58 -0.95 -14.11
N ARG A 174 5.28 -1.39 -15.16
CA ARG A 174 6.58 -2.06 -15.06
C ARG A 174 7.68 -1.13 -14.52
N ALA A 175 7.67 0.15 -14.90
CA ALA A 175 8.62 1.13 -14.39
C ALA A 175 8.38 1.39 -12.89
N VAL A 176 7.11 1.54 -12.49
CA VAL A 176 6.72 1.67 -11.08
C VAL A 176 7.17 0.47 -10.25
N ARG A 177 6.89 -0.77 -10.71
CA ARG A 177 7.37 -1.99 -10.02
C ARG A 177 8.88 -2.06 -9.90
N ARG A 178 9.63 -1.63 -10.91
CA ARG A 178 11.11 -1.59 -10.87
C ARG A 178 11.63 -0.58 -9.87
N GLN A 179 11.00 0.60 -9.81
CA GLN A 179 11.36 1.61 -8.83
C GLN A 179 11.05 1.13 -7.42
N ALA A 180 9.88 0.56 -7.19
CA ALA A 180 9.50 -0.08 -5.93
C ALA A 180 10.54 -1.14 -5.51
N ALA A 181 10.86 -2.08 -6.40
CA ALA A 181 11.86 -3.11 -6.11
C ALA A 181 13.26 -2.55 -5.83
N LYS A 182 13.65 -1.47 -6.52
CA LYS A 182 14.91 -0.77 -6.27
C LYS A 182 14.94 -0.16 -4.86
N LEU A 183 13.87 0.52 -4.46
CA LEU A 183 13.75 1.11 -3.12
C LEU A 183 13.74 0.05 -2.02
N CYS A 184 12.98 -1.04 -2.20
CA CYS A 184 12.99 -2.15 -1.25
C CYS A 184 14.40 -2.73 -1.07
N ARG A 185 15.10 -3.05 -2.16
CA ARG A 185 16.49 -3.57 -2.10
C ARG A 185 17.47 -2.58 -1.47
N ALA A 186 17.27 -1.27 -1.67
CA ALA A 186 18.10 -0.24 -1.06
C ALA A 186 17.90 -0.13 0.47
N ASN A 187 16.69 -0.43 0.96
CA ASN A 187 16.36 -0.49 2.39
C ASN A 187 16.61 -1.88 3.02
N GLY A 188 17.23 -2.81 2.28
CA GLY A 188 17.64 -4.11 2.80
C GLY A 188 16.58 -5.22 2.69
N TYR A 189 15.39 -4.93 2.16
CA TYR A 189 14.34 -5.92 1.95
C TYR A 189 14.72 -6.94 0.87
N GLN A 190 14.52 -8.23 1.17
CA GLN A 190 14.69 -9.31 0.20
C GLN A 190 13.40 -9.53 -0.59
N ILE A 191 13.47 -9.40 -1.91
CA ILE A 191 12.35 -9.65 -2.82
C ILE A 191 12.64 -10.91 -3.63
N ARG A 192 11.73 -11.89 -3.62
CA ARG A 192 11.89 -13.11 -4.41
C ARG A 192 11.54 -12.85 -5.87
N ASN A 193 12.16 -13.61 -6.78
CA ASN A 193 11.93 -13.46 -8.21
C ASN A 193 10.49 -13.84 -8.64
N ASP A 194 9.80 -14.66 -7.84
CA ASP A 194 8.42 -15.08 -8.05
C ASP A 194 7.38 -14.10 -7.47
N ASP A 195 7.81 -13.07 -6.74
CA ASP A 195 6.92 -12.08 -6.14
C ASP A 195 6.49 -10.97 -7.11
N TRP A 196 5.45 -10.21 -6.76
CA TRP A 196 5.02 -9.05 -7.53
C TRP A 196 6.13 -8.01 -7.73
N LEU A 197 7.07 -7.85 -6.79
CA LEU A 197 8.18 -6.91 -6.96
C LEU A 197 9.46 -7.59 -7.52
N GLY A 198 9.39 -8.87 -7.90
CA GLY A 198 10.51 -9.67 -8.43
C GLY A 198 10.96 -9.29 -9.85
N VAL A 199 10.84 -8.02 -10.23
CA VAL A 199 11.17 -7.47 -11.56
C VAL A 199 12.63 -7.04 -11.69
#